data_AF-A0A926PV90-F1
#
_entry.id   AF-A0A926PV90-F1
#
_cell.length_a   1.000
_cell.length_b   1.000
_cell.length_c   1.000
_cell.angle_alpha   90.00
_cell.angle_beta   90.00
_cell.angle_gamma   90.00
#
_symmetry.space_group_name_H-M   'P 1'
#
loop_
_entity.id
_entity.type
_entity.pdbx_description
1 polymer ?
#
loop_
_entity_poly.entity_id
_entity_poly.type
_entity_poly.pdbx_seq_one_letter_code
_entity_poly.pdbx_strand_id
1 'polypeptide(L)'
;MEPIPLPSHIHYELLLQLLERQTMQAVGYQSPQQEQVHELIITLRKALSQQKHLEESCQRANLPIDYRWSLNSTSANSLPPDLCQPQS
;
A
#
# COMPACT_ATOMS: atom_id res chain seq x y z
N MET A 1 14.18 -15.79 -7.91
CA MET A 1 13.15 -15.82 -6.86
C MET A 1 12.04 -14.87 -7.29
N GLU A 2 10.77 -15.23 -7.08
CA GLU A 2 9.68 -14.28 -7.31
C GLU A 2 9.78 -13.12 -6.32
N PRO A 3 9.54 -11.87 -6.76
CA PRO A 3 9.62 -10.71 -5.89
C PRO A 3 8.55 -10.77 -4.80
N ILE A 4 8.90 -10.29 -3.61
CA ILE A 4 7.97 -10.23 -2.49
C ILE A 4 6.95 -9.12 -2.77
N PRO A 5 5.65 -9.45 -2.86
CA PRO A 5 4.63 -8.44 -3.09
C PRO A 5 4.41 -7.64 -1.80
N LEU A 6 4.66 -6.34 -1.85
CA LEU A 6 4.38 -5.42 -0.74
C LEU A 6 3.38 -4.34 -1.19
N PRO A 7 2.52 -3.84 -0.30
CA PRO A 7 1.61 -2.75 -0.64
C PRO A 7 2.40 -1.47 -0.93
N SER A 8 1.97 -0.66 -1.89
CA SER A 8 2.58 0.65 -2.10
C SER A 8 2.29 1.60 -0.91
N HIS A 9 3.25 2.45 -0.55
CA HIS A 9 3.08 3.41 0.56
C HIS A 9 1.92 4.39 0.33
N ILE A 10 1.60 4.67 -0.93
CA ILE A 10 0.51 5.57 -1.32
C ILE A 10 -0.85 5.15 -0.73
N HIS A 11 -1.04 3.85 -0.45
CA HIS A 11 -2.25 3.31 0.19
C HIS A 11 -2.42 3.84 1.60
N TYR A 12 -1.34 3.85 2.37
CA TYR A 12 -1.35 4.35 3.74
C TYR A 12 -1.52 5.86 3.76
N GLU A 13 -0.86 6.58 2.85
CA GLU A 13 -0.98 8.04 2.77
C GLU A 13 -2.40 8.49 2.42
N LEU A 14 -3.04 7.84 1.45
CA LEU A 14 -4.43 8.15 1.09
C LEU A 14 -5.39 7.87 2.25
N LEU A 15 -5.25 6.72 2.91
CA LEU A 15 -6.04 6.36 4.09
C LEU A 15 -5.85 7.38 5.22
N LEU A 16 -4.60 7.75 5.53
CA LEU A 16 -4.28 8.73 6.54
C LEU A 16 -4.91 10.10 6.21
N GLN A 17 -4.75 10.58 4.98
CA GLN A 17 -5.34 11.84 4.54
C GLN A 17 -6.87 11.84 4.64
N LEU A 18 -7.53 10.73 4.28
CA LEU A 18 -8.98 10.61 4.40
C LEU A 18 -9.41 10.66 5.88
N LEU A 19 -8.74 9.93 6.76
CA LEU A 19 -9.05 9.94 8.19
C LEU A 19 -8.82 11.33 8.80
N GLU A 20 -7.70 11.98 8.49
CA GLU A 20 -7.33 13.28 9.07
C GLU A 20 -8.16 14.44 8.51
N ARG A 21 -8.49 14.42 7.21
CA ARG A 21 -9.14 15.57 6.55
C ARG A 21 -10.64 15.42 6.41
N GLN A 22 -11.16 14.21 6.33
CA GLN A 22 -12.60 13.99 6.13
C GLN A 22 -13.22 13.42 7.40
N THR A 23 -12.70 12.29 7.91
CA THR A 23 -13.33 11.61 9.04
C THR A 23 -13.21 12.41 10.32
N MET A 24 -12.02 12.92 10.67
CA MET A 24 -11.82 13.77 11.85
C MET A 24 -12.65 15.06 11.81
N GLN A 25 -12.95 15.60 10.62
CA GLN A 25 -13.80 16.79 10.46
C GLN A 25 -15.29 16.46 10.55
N ALA A 26 -15.70 15.29 10.06
CA ALA A 26 -17.08 14.83 10.10
C ALA A 26 -17.49 14.33 11.50
N VAL A 27 -16.53 13.85 12.28
CA VAL A 27 -16.74 13.37 13.65
C VAL A 27 -16.84 14.55 14.60
N GLY A 28 -17.92 14.60 15.40
CA GLY A 28 -18.15 15.69 16.35
C GLY A 28 -17.05 15.79 17.42
N TYR A 29 -16.78 17.01 17.87
CA TYR A 29 -15.83 17.28 18.96
C TYR A 29 -16.18 16.49 20.22
N GLN A 30 -15.16 15.90 20.88
CA GLN A 30 -15.29 15.15 22.13
C GLN A 30 -16.21 13.92 22.04
N SER A 31 -16.41 13.38 20.83
CA SER A 31 -17.12 12.14 20.64
C SER A 31 -16.17 10.94 20.81
N PRO A 32 -16.65 9.78 21.29
CA PRO A 32 -15.82 8.57 21.37
C PRO A 32 -15.29 8.13 20.00
N GLN A 33 -16.00 8.47 18.91
CA GLN A 33 -15.53 8.21 17.55
C GLN A 33 -14.26 9.00 17.20
N GLN A 34 -14.05 10.18 17.80
CA GLN A 34 -12.85 10.98 17.56
C GLN A 34 -11.60 10.24 18.06
N GLU A 35 -11.68 9.66 19.26
CA GLU A 35 -10.61 8.85 19.84
C GLU A 35 -10.35 7.60 18.99
N GLN A 36 -11.41 6.92 18.53
CA GLN A 36 -11.29 5.77 17.63
C GLN A 36 -10.58 6.12 16.31
N VAL A 37 -10.88 7.27 15.71
CA VAL A 37 -10.21 7.74 14.49
C VAL A 37 -8.74 8.06 14.78
N HIS A 38 -8.44 8.69 15.91
CA HIS A 38 -7.05 8.95 16.33
C HIS A 38 -6.26 7.65 16.52
N GLU A 39 -6.81 6.66 17.20
CA GLU A 39 -6.19 5.34 17.37
C GLU A 39 -5.94 4.65 16.02
N LEU A 40 -6.89 4.76 15.09
CA LEU A 40 -6.75 4.22 13.74
C LEU A 40 -5.59 4.89 12.98
N ILE A 41 -5.50 6.22 13.03
CA ILE A 41 -4.38 6.99 12.44
C ILE A 41 -3.03 6.53 13.03
N ILE A 42 -2.95 6.42 14.36
CA ILE A 42 -1.73 5.97 15.05
C ILE A 42 -1.34 4.56 14.60
N THR A 43 -2.31 3.66 14.52
CA THR A 43 -2.09 2.27 14.10
C THR A 43 -1.59 2.19 12.66
N LEU A 44 -2.17 2.97 11.74
CA LEU A 44 -1.73 3.01 10.35
C LEU A 44 -0.31 3.57 10.21
N ARG A 45 0.05 4.61 10.96
CA ARG A 45 1.43 5.14 10.97
C ARG A 45 2.43 4.11 11.50
N LYS A 46 2.06 3.36 12.53
CA LYS A 46 2.89 2.26 13.06
C LYS A 46 3.06 1.14 12.02
N ALA A 47 1.97 0.75 11.35
CA ALA A 47 2.01 -0.26 10.29
C ALA A 47 2.93 0.18 9.14
N LEU A 48 2.85 1.44 8.70
CA LEU A 48 3.74 1.99 7.68
C LEU A 48 5.22 1.94 8.10
N SER A 49 5.53 2.28 9.37
CA SER A 49 6.90 2.17 9.89
C SER A 49 7.39 0.72 9.91
N GLN A 50 6.53 -0.23 10.29
CA GLN A 50 6.89 -1.66 10.28
C GLN A 50 7.11 -2.18 8.86
N GLN A 51 6.32 -1.71 7.89
CA GLN A 51 6.52 -2.06 6.49
C GLN A 51 7.89 -1.56 6.00
N LYS A 52 8.28 -0.32 6.31
CA LYS A 52 9.61 0.20 5.97
C LYS A 52 10.74 -0.65 6.53
N HIS A 53 10.62 -1.10 7.77
CA HIS A 53 11.59 -2.02 8.35
C HIS A 53 11.64 -3.38 7.65
N LEU A 54 10.48 -3.90 7.19
CA LEU A 54 10.43 -5.11 6.37
C LEU A 54 11.11 -4.90 5.01
N GLU A 55 10.86 -3.77 4.34
CA GLU A 55 11.49 -3.41 3.07
C GLU A 55 13.01 -3.32 3.21
N GLU A 56 13.51 -2.64 4.25
CA GLU A 56 14.93 -2.59 4.56
C GLU A 56 15.51 -3.99 4.81
N SER A 57 14.75 -4.86 5.48
CA SER A 57 15.17 -6.26 5.72
C SER A 57 15.27 -7.04 4.42
N CYS A 58 14.29 -6.91 3.53
CA CYS A 58 14.30 -7.51 2.20
C CYS A 58 15.48 -6.99 1.37
N GLN A 59 15.72 -5.68 1.37
CA GLN A 59 16.87 -5.07 0.70
C GLN A 59 18.20 -5.63 1.23
N ARG A 60 18.39 -5.72 2.55
CA ARG A 60 19.59 -6.32 3.16
C ARG A 60 19.78 -7.78 2.78
N ALA A 61 18.68 -8.51 2.59
CA ALA A 61 18.69 -9.91 2.16
C ALA A 61 18.78 -10.09 0.62
N ASN A 62 18.94 -9.01 -0.15
CA ASN A 62 18.88 -9.01 -1.62
C ASN A 62 17.59 -9.67 -2.19
N LEU A 63 16.48 -9.53 -1.46
CA LEU A 63 15.17 -10.01 -1.90
C LEU A 63 14.48 -8.92 -2.72
N PRO A 64 14.12 -9.18 -3.99
CA PRO A 64 13.44 -8.20 -4.81
C PRO A 64 12.03 -7.92 -4.27
N ILE A 65 11.63 -6.65 -4.30
CA ILE A 65 10.32 -6.17 -3.82
C ILE A 65 9.49 -5.74 -5.03
N ASP A 66 8.22 -6.14 -5.05
CA ASP A 66 7.22 -5.71 -6.03
C ASP A 66 6.12 -4.91 -5.33
N TYR A 67 6.06 -3.60 -5.57
CA TYR A 67 5.04 -2.74 -4.96
C TYR A 67 3.71 -2.84 -5.69
N ARG A 68 2.66 -3.22 -4.97
CA ARG A 68 1.32 -3.42 -5.53
C ARG A 68 0.33 -2.39 -5.02
N TRP A 69 -0.46 -1.88 -5.94
CA TRP A 69 -1.54 -0.92 -5.65
C TRP A 69 -2.93 -1.59 -5.57
N SER A 70 -3.05 -2.83 -6.03
CA SER A 70 -4.26 -3.63 -5.88
C SER A 70 -3.88 -5.11 -5.92
N LEU A 71 -4.74 -5.96 -5.37
CA LEU A 71 -4.60 -7.42 -5.48
C LEU A 71 -4.90 -7.92 -6.90
N ASN A 72 -5.50 -7.06 -7.75
CA ASN A 72 -5.88 -7.34 -9.12
C ASN A 72 -4.78 -7.01 -10.13
N SER A 73 -3.50 -7.06 -9.73
CA SER A 73 -2.42 -7.11 -10.71
C SER A 73 -2.50 -8.46 -11.42
N THR A 74 -3.41 -8.55 -12.38
CA THR A 74 -3.47 -9.58 -13.41
C THR A 74 -2.05 -9.89 -13.85
N SER A 75 -1.75 -11.16 -13.87
CA SER A 75 -0.61 -11.82 -14.48
C SER A 75 -0.36 -11.27 -15.90
N ALA A 76 0.19 -10.07 -16.04
CA ALA A 76 0.57 -9.48 -17.32
C ALA A 76 1.87 -10.09 -17.86
N ASN A 77 2.19 -11.31 -17.41
CA ASN A 77 3.29 -12.13 -17.93
C ASN A 77 2.80 -13.46 -18.53
N SER A 78 1.49 -13.61 -18.78
CA SER A 78 0.96 -14.70 -19.61
C SER A 78 0.43 -14.18 -20.95
N LEU A 79 1.07 -13.15 -21.52
CA LEU A 79 0.93 -12.84 -22.94
C LEU A 79 2.13 -13.46 -23.67
N PRO A 80 1.93 -14.49 -24.52
CA PRO A 80 3.01 -15.03 -25.33
C PRO A 80 3.57 -13.93 -26.26
N PRO A 81 4.89 -13.93 -26.54
CA PRO A 81 5.55 -12.89 -27.34
C PRO A 81 5.16 -12.85 -28.83
N ASP A 82 4.11 -13.55 -29.25
CA ASP A 82 3.90 -13.89 -30.66
C ASP A 82 2.94 -12.97 -31.43
N LEU A 83 2.36 -11.93 -30.83
CA LEU A 83 1.37 -11.08 -31.51
C LEU A 83 1.89 -9.72 -31.99
N CYS A 84 3.19 -9.45 -31.89
CA CYS A 84 3.83 -8.28 -32.49
C CYS A 84 4.67 -8.67 -33.71
N GLN A 85 4.04 -9.18 -34.76
CA GLN A 85 4.59 -9.11 -36.12
C GLN A 85 3.75 -8.14 -36.96
N PRO A 86 4.32 -7.02 -37.46
CA PRO A 86 3.66 -6.23 -38.47
C PRO A 86 3.64 -7.04 -39.78
N GLN A 87 2.45 -7.37 -40.27
CA GLN A 87 2.30 -7.93 -41.61
C GLN A 87 2.80 -6.90 -42.63
N SER A 88 3.75 -7.34 -43.47
CA SER A 88 4.30 -6.59 -44.60
C SER A 88 3.42 -6.70 -45.83
#